data_AF-H6N6M1-F1
#
_entry.id   AF-H6N6M1-F1
#
_cell.length_a   1.000
_cell.length_b   1.000
_cell.length_c   1.000
_cell.angle_alpha   90.00
_cell.angle_beta   90.00
_cell.angle_gamma   90.00
#
_symmetry.space_group_name_H-M   'P 1'
#
loop_
_entity.id
_entity.type
_entity.pdbx_description
1 polymer ?
#
loop_
_entity_poly.entity_id
_entity_poly.type
_entity_poly.pdbx_seq_one_letter_code
_entity_poly.pdbx_strand_id
1 'polypeptide(L)'
;MSSGIAKSITTSATVAVVSGIGFKTVESVFKYPTNKAQLESQGYKSLFEVKKKQFTRWKERFLSHKEELIKIIPEIHSNSSNNEGTYFLKKWCYQSLYKSHSSNNINLFNNIKSFCTMDIKSFLLEKDNIQAIDDVKENKEIVFQKHQESIVKAGILKQGINFSDLLTWCKLTLAETYHPHKTESINNAQEFCLTSESSFK
;
A
#
# COMPACT_ATOMS: atom_id res chain seq x y z
N MET A 1 50.49 -66.65 36.16
CA MET A 1 51.35 -65.73 36.94
C MET A 1 51.07 -64.31 36.50
N SER A 2 50.93 -63.39 37.46
CA SER A 2 50.96 -61.90 37.43
C SER A 2 50.42 -61.16 36.20
N SER A 3 49.38 -60.34 36.33
CA SER A 3 49.37 -58.98 36.93
C SER A 3 50.06 -57.93 36.04
N GLY A 4 49.34 -56.86 35.71
CA GLY A 4 50.00 -55.58 35.54
C GLY A 4 49.39 -54.55 34.58
N ILE A 5 48.67 -53.60 35.17
CA ILE A 5 48.75 -52.16 34.89
C ILE A 5 47.92 -51.62 33.70
N ALA A 6 46.82 -50.97 34.10
CA ALA A 6 46.08 -49.98 33.33
C ALA A 6 46.97 -48.82 32.87
N LYS A 7 46.76 -48.35 31.63
CA LYS A 7 47.04 -46.97 31.23
C LYS A 7 45.86 -46.42 30.45
N SER A 8 45.11 -45.57 31.15
CA SER A 8 44.15 -44.63 30.60
C SER A 8 44.85 -43.73 29.57
N ILE A 9 44.37 -43.74 28.32
CA ILE A 9 44.68 -42.70 27.36
C ILE A 9 43.35 -42.06 26.97
N THR A 10 43.13 -40.91 27.60
CA THR A 10 42.10 -39.92 27.35
C THR A 10 42.00 -39.66 25.85
N THR A 11 40.93 -40.13 25.22
CA THR A 11 40.63 -39.73 23.84
C THR A 11 39.91 -38.39 23.92
N SER A 12 40.65 -37.31 23.71
CA SER A 12 40.13 -35.94 23.65
C SER A 12 39.13 -35.84 22.51
N ALA A 13 37.85 -35.66 22.83
CA ALA A 13 36.84 -35.30 21.86
C ALA A 13 37.10 -33.86 21.40
N THR A 14 37.66 -33.69 20.21
CA THR A 14 37.75 -32.40 19.53
C THR A 14 36.34 -32.00 19.10
N VAL A 15 35.64 -31.23 19.94
CA VAL A 15 34.42 -30.55 19.55
C VAL A 15 34.83 -29.40 18.63
N ALA A 16 34.78 -29.62 17.32
CA ALA A 16 34.83 -28.53 16.37
C ALA A 16 33.47 -27.81 16.43
N VAL A 17 33.37 -26.81 17.30
CA VAL A 17 32.31 -25.81 17.23
C VAL A 17 32.57 -25.01 15.95
N VAL A 18 31.92 -25.39 14.85
CA VAL A 18 31.81 -24.52 13.69
C VAL A 18 30.76 -23.47 14.03
N SER A 19 31.17 -22.50 14.84
CA SER A 19 30.52 -21.21 14.97
C SER A 19 30.81 -20.44 13.69
N GLY A 20 29.96 -20.62 12.69
CA GLY A 20 30.01 -19.89 11.44
C GLY A 20 28.61 -19.45 11.09
N ILE A 21 28.29 -18.21 11.41
CA ILE A 21 27.05 -17.50 11.11
C ILE A 21 26.68 -17.79 9.65
N GLY A 22 25.71 -18.69 9.45
CA GLY A 22 25.14 -18.97 8.16
C GLY A 22 24.45 -17.71 7.65
N PHE A 23 25.05 -17.11 6.63
CA PHE A 23 24.53 -15.97 5.89
C PHE A 23 23.04 -16.18 5.51
N LYS A 24 22.13 -15.56 6.27
CA LYS A 24 20.70 -15.41 5.93
C LYS A 24 20.44 -14.42 4.79
N THR A 25 21.40 -14.20 3.89
CA THR A 25 21.28 -13.20 2.82
C THR A 25 20.93 -13.79 1.46
N VAL A 26 20.86 -15.11 1.31
CA VAL A 26 20.56 -15.74 0.00
C VAL A 26 19.07 -16.08 -0.19
N GLU A 27 18.26 -16.13 0.89
CA GLU A 27 16.84 -16.49 0.77
C GLU A 27 15.93 -15.37 0.22
N SER A 28 16.33 -14.09 0.27
CA SER A 28 15.45 -13.00 -0.16
C SER A 28 15.25 -12.91 -1.68
N VAL A 29 16.24 -13.34 -2.47
CA VAL A 29 16.18 -13.27 -3.94
C VAL A 29 15.30 -14.39 -4.53
N PHE A 30 15.15 -15.52 -3.83
CA PHE A 30 14.37 -16.67 -4.30
C PHE A 30 12.97 -16.77 -3.70
N LYS A 31 12.62 -15.94 -2.70
CA LYS A 31 11.32 -16.07 -2.01
C LYS A 31 10.14 -15.57 -2.84
N TYR A 32 10.35 -14.61 -3.75
CA TYR A 32 9.28 -13.99 -4.52
C TYR A 32 9.64 -13.88 -6.00
N PRO A 33 8.97 -14.62 -6.89
CA PRO A 33 9.32 -14.66 -8.30
C PRO A 33 8.99 -13.36 -9.05
N THR A 34 8.11 -12.52 -8.51
CA THR A 34 7.65 -11.28 -9.15
C THR A 34 7.47 -10.15 -8.14
N ASN A 35 7.48 -8.90 -8.63
CA ASN A 35 7.17 -7.75 -7.78
C ASN A 35 5.76 -7.85 -7.17
N LYS A 36 4.80 -8.42 -7.91
CA LYS A 36 3.46 -8.72 -7.41
C LYS A 36 3.51 -9.65 -6.20
N ALA A 37 4.17 -10.79 -6.31
CA ALA A 37 4.28 -11.75 -5.20
C ALA A 37 4.92 -11.12 -3.95
N GLN A 38 5.95 -10.29 -4.15
CA GLN A 38 6.58 -9.57 -3.05
C GLN A 38 5.62 -8.56 -2.39
N LEU A 39 4.85 -7.80 -3.17
CA LEU A 39 3.86 -6.86 -2.64
C LEU A 39 2.73 -7.57 -1.86
N GLU A 40 2.21 -8.66 -2.41
CA GLU A 40 1.16 -9.47 -1.78
C GLU A 40 1.65 -10.09 -0.47
N SER A 41 2.91 -10.53 -0.42
CA SER A 41 3.53 -11.05 0.80
C SER A 41 3.65 -10.00 1.91
N GLN A 42 3.72 -8.73 1.53
CA GLN A 42 3.71 -7.59 2.45
C GLN A 42 2.29 -7.15 2.80
N GLY A 43 1.24 -7.70 2.17
CA GLY A 43 -0.16 -7.35 2.43
C GLY A 43 -0.72 -6.22 1.57
N TYR A 44 0.01 -5.77 0.54
CA TYR A 44 -0.51 -4.82 -0.44
C TYR A 44 -1.44 -5.52 -1.43
N LYS A 45 -2.46 -4.79 -1.88
CA LYS A 45 -3.37 -5.23 -2.95
C LYS A 45 -3.15 -4.41 -4.20
N SER A 46 -3.20 -5.05 -5.35
CA SER A 46 -3.03 -4.37 -6.63
C SER A 46 -4.28 -3.58 -7.02
N LEU A 47 -4.11 -2.44 -7.68
CA LEU A 47 -5.22 -1.69 -8.27
C LEU A 47 -5.95 -2.49 -9.38
N PHE A 48 -5.34 -3.56 -9.90
CA PHE A 48 -6.02 -4.52 -10.78
C PHE A 48 -7.13 -5.32 -10.07
N GLU A 49 -7.10 -5.42 -8.74
CA GLU A 49 -8.08 -6.15 -7.94
C GLU A 49 -9.35 -5.33 -7.64
N VAL A 50 -9.34 -4.03 -7.96
CA VAL A 50 -10.55 -3.18 -7.90
C VAL A 50 -11.60 -3.75 -8.86
N LYS A 51 -12.79 -4.04 -8.34
CA LYS A 51 -13.92 -4.55 -9.12
C LYS A 51 -14.82 -3.41 -9.61
N LYS A 52 -15.01 -2.37 -8.80
CA LYS A 52 -15.93 -1.26 -9.12
C LYS A 52 -15.22 -0.09 -9.78
N LYS A 53 -15.80 0.43 -10.87
CA LYS A 53 -15.32 1.62 -11.58
C LYS A 53 -13.80 1.57 -11.85
N GLN A 54 -13.29 0.39 -12.23
CA GLN A 54 -11.84 0.13 -12.30
C GLN A 54 -11.07 1.18 -13.12
N PHE A 55 -11.54 1.52 -14.32
CA PHE A 55 -10.88 2.53 -15.15
C PHE A 55 -10.89 3.92 -14.52
N THR A 56 -11.98 4.29 -13.82
CA THR A 56 -12.04 5.55 -13.06
C THR A 56 -10.96 5.61 -11.98
N ARG A 57 -10.69 4.51 -11.26
CA ARG A 57 -9.61 4.46 -10.25
C ARG A 57 -8.23 4.63 -10.86
N TRP A 58 -7.98 3.98 -12.00
CA TRP A 58 -6.74 4.19 -12.75
C TRP A 58 -6.60 5.65 -13.20
N LYS A 59 -7.70 6.27 -13.63
CA LYS A 59 -7.72 7.66 -14.06
C LYS A 59 -7.46 8.63 -12.92
N GLU A 60 -8.09 8.42 -11.77
CA GLU A 60 -7.85 9.19 -10.54
C GLU A 60 -6.37 9.09 -10.14
N ARG A 61 -5.81 7.86 -10.11
CA ARG A 61 -4.38 7.65 -9.81
C ARG A 61 -3.46 8.37 -10.80
N PHE A 62 -3.77 8.31 -12.09
CA PHE A 62 -2.99 9.03 -13.10
C PHE A 62 -3.04 10.55 -12.89
N LEU A 63 -4.23 11.12 -12.69
CA LEU A 63 -4.42 12.55 -12.53
C LEU A 63 -3.72 13.09 -11.29
N SER A 64 -3.79 12.38 -10.17
CA SER A 64 -3.16 12.80 -8.91
C SER A 64 -1.64 12.77 -8.95
N HIS A 65 -1.03 12.02 -9.87
CA HIS A 65 0.43 11.84 -9.93
C HIS A 65 1.00 12.11 -11.34
N LYS A 66 0.29 12.85 -12.18
CA LYS A 66 0.62 13.02 -13.60
C LYS A 66 2.07 13.46 -13.81
N GLU A 67 2.53 14.44 -13.05
CA GLU A 67 3.89 15.00 -13.18
C GLU A 67 4.99 14.01 -12.79
N GLU A 68 4.76 13.17 -11.78
CA GLU A 68 5.69 12.12 -11.38
C GLU A 68 5.71 10.99 -12.41
N LEU A 69 4.53 10.58 -12.88
CA LEU A 69 4.37 9.48 -13.82
C LEU A 69 5.00 9.78 -15.19
N ILE A 70 4.95 11.04 -15.66
CA ILE A 70 5.67 11.47 -16.88
C ILE A 70 7.18 11.21 -16.78
N LYS A 71 7.76 11.30 -15.57
CA LYS A 71 9.20 11.07 -15.37
C LYS A 71 9.55 9.58 -15.29
N ILE A 72 8.59 8.73 -14.94
CA ILE A 72 8.79 7.30 -14.65
C ILE A 72 8.41 6.44 -15.84
N ILE A 73 7.38 6.82 -16.60
CA ILE A 73 6.79 6.04 -17.67
C ILE A 73 7.08 6.74 -19.01
N PRO A 74 8.06 6.26 -19.80
CA PRO A 74 8.51 6.94 -21.01
C PRO A 74 7.42 7.20 -22.05
N GLU A 75 6.39 6.35 -22.09
CA GLU A 75 5.26 6.48 -23.01
C GLU A 75 4.27 7.59 -22.63
N ILE A 76 4.40 8.18 -21.43
CA ILE A 76 3.57 9.30 -20.98
C ILE A 76 4.32 10.60 -21.24
N HIS A 77 3.73 11.45 -22.07
CA HIS A 77 4.27 12.76 -22.41
C HIS A 77 3.43 13.87 -21.77
N SER A 78 3.96 15.10 -21.72
CA SER A 78 3.26 16.25 -21.15
C SER A 78 1.94 16.56 -21.89
N ASN A 79 1.89 16.27 -23.19
CA ASN A 79 0.72 16.43 -24.04
C ASN A 79 -0.21 15.20 -24.09
N SER A 80 0.14 14.10 -23.41
CA SER A 80 -0.75 12.93 -23.36
C SER A 80 -2.10 13.30 -22.74
N SER A 81 -3.18 12.85 -23.39
CA SER A 81 -4.51 13.02 -22.84
C SER A 81 -4.68 12.23 -21.54
N ASN A 82 -5.69 12.61 -20.75
CA ASN A 82 -5.94 11.92 -19.48
C ASN A 82 -6.23 10.42 -19.67
N ASN A 83 -6.92 10.05 -20.74
CA ASN A 83 -7.25 8.65 -21.01
C ASN A 83 -6.03 7.87 -21.51
N GLU A 84 -5.20 8.46 -22.38
CA GLU A 84 -3.95 7.83 -22.84
C GLU A 84 -2.98 7.62 -21.68
N GLY A 85 -2.74 8.64 -20.86
CA GLY A 85 -1.86 8.53 -19.70
C GLY A 85 -2.35 7.47 -18.70
N THR A 86 -3.66 7.39 -18.49
CA THR A 86 -4.29 6.33 -17.68
C THR A 86 -4.03 4.93 -18.25
N TYR A 87 -4.15 4.78 -19.57
CA TYR A 87 -3.89 3.51 -20.25
C TYR A 87 -2.42 3.10 -20.12
N PHE A 88 -1.49 4.03 -20.36
CA PHE A 88 -0.06 3.77 -20.22
C PHE A 88 0.35 3.45 -18.79
N LEU A 89 -0.22 4.14 -17.80
CA LEU A 89 -0.04 3.79 -16.38
C LEU A 89 -0.48 2.34 -16.11
N LYS A 90 -1.70 1.96 -16.53
CA LYS A 90 -2.21 0.60 -16.34
C LYS A 90 -1.30 -0.42 -17.02
N LYS A 91 -0.89 -0.18 -18.26
CA LYS A 91 0.02 -1.05 -19.02
C LYS A 91 1.38 -1.22 -18.32
N TRP A 92 2.00 -0.11 -17.91
CA TRP A 92 3.27 -0.09 -17.20
C TRP A 92 3.19 -0.87 -15.88
N CYS A 93 2.12 -0.67 -15.10
CA CYS A 93 1.89 -1.40 -13.87
C CYS A 93 1.75 -2.90 -14.11
N TYR A 94 1.02 -3.32 -15.14
CA TYR A 94 0.92 -4.75 -15.50
C TYR A 94 2.31 -5.34 -15.76
N GLN A 95 3.08 -4.73 -16.66
CA GLN A 95 4.41 -5.22 -17.02
C GLN A 95 5.36 -5.23 -15.83
N SER A 96 5.32 -4.19 -14.99
CA SER A 96 6.22 -4.03 -13.85
C SER A 96 5.90 -4.98 -12.70
N LEU A 97 4.61 -5.25 -12.44
CA LEU A 97 4.16 -6.20 -11.42
C LEU A 97 4.60 -7.63 -11.72
N TYR A 98 4.52 -8.05 -12.99
CA TYR A 98 4.89 -9.41 -13.41
C TYR A 98 6.36 -9.57 -13.80
N LYS A 99 7.15 -8.50 -13.74
CA LYS A 99 8.61 -8.58 -13.86
C LYS A 99 9.21 -9.29 -12.66
N SER A 100 10.31 -10.01 -12.89
CA SER A 100 11.08 -10.65 -11.82
C SER A 100 11.48 -9.64 -10.74
N HIS A 101 11.27 -10.02 -9.48
CA HIS A 101 11.65 -9.18 -8.37
C HIS A 101 13.18 -9.14 -8.24
N SER A 102 13.72 -7.95 -7.98
CA SER A 102 15.14 -7.78 -7.69
C SER A 102 15.32 -6.76 -6.58
N SER A 103 16.02 -7.17 -5.53
CA SER A 103 16.42 -6.30 -4.40
C SER A 103 17.31 -5.14 -4.84
N ASN A 104 17.95 -5.23 -6.01
CA ASN A 104 18.84 -4.19 -6.53
C ASN A 104 18.06 -3.04 -7.18
N ASN A 105 16.75 -3.18 -7.41
CA ASN A 105 15.93 -2.15 -8.03
C ASN A 105 14.82 -1.65 -7.08
N ILE A 106 15.25 -1.12 -5.93
CA ILE A 106 14.37 -0.61 -4.87
C ILE A 106 13.49 0.54 -5.39
N ASN A 107 14.03 1.41 -6.24
CA ASN A 107 13.28 2.55 -6.79
C ASN A 107 12.10 2.08 -7.65
N LEU A 108 12.31 1.10 -8.53
CA LEU A 108 11.20 0.51 -9.29
C LEU A 108 10.18 -0.14 -8.37
N PHE A 109 10.62 -0.90 -7.37
CA PHE A 109 9.70 -1.55 -6.43
C PHE A 109 8.86 -0.53 -5.65
N ASN A 110 9.46 0.57 -5.19
CA ASN A 110 8.76 1.66 -4.52
C ASN A 110 7.77 2.36 -5.46
N ASN A 111 8.13 2.59 -6.73
CA ASN A 111 7.20 3.15 -7.72
C ASN A 111 6.02 2.22 -7.99
N ILE A 112 6.26 0.91 -8.13
CA ILE A 112 5.17 -0.08 -8.28
C ILE A 112 4.27 -0.05 -7.05
N LYS A 113 4.86 -0.05 -5.85
CA LYS A 113 4.12 0.05 -4.60
C LYS A 113 3.25 1.31 -4.56
N SER A 114 3.79 2.47 -4.93
CA SER A 114 3.04 3.74 -4.88
C SER A 114 1.95 3.86 -5.93
N PHE A 115 2.17 3.38 -7.16
CA PHE A 115 1.28 3.67 -8.29
C PHE A 115 0.42 2.49 -8.75
N CYS A 116 0.81 1.25 -8.43
CA CYS A 116 0.13 0.04 -8.90
C CYS A 116 -0.68 -0.68 -7.82
N THR A 117 -0.65 -0.19 -6.57
CA THR A 117 -1.43 -0.74 -5.45
C THR A 117 -2.66 0.13 -5.15
N MET A 118 -3.68 -0.48 -4.55
CA MET A 118 -4.88 0.22 -4.11
C MET A 118 -4.53 1.30 -3.08
N ASP A 119 -5.21 2.43 -3.18
CA ASP A 119 -5.28 3.41 -2.09
C ASP A 119 -6.46 3.10 -1.16
N ILE A 120 -6.53 3.80 -0.02
CA ILE A 120 -7.63 3.65 0.94
C ILE A 120 -8.98 3.95 0.28
N LYS A 121 -9.07 4.97 -0.59
CA LYS A 121 -10.31 5.31 -1.33
C LYS A 121 -10.82 4.13 -2.15
N SER A 122 -9.95 3.56 -2.98
CA SER A 122 -10.28 2.44 -3.87
C SER A 122 -10.65 1.19 -3.07
N PHE A 123 -9.96 0.93 -1.95
CA PHE A 123 -10.30 -0.18 -1.06
C PHE A 123 -11.68 -0.01 -0.43
N LEU A 124 -11.95 1.18 0.13
CA LEU A 124 -13.20 1.44 0.85
C LEU A 124 -14.40 1.41 -0.10
N LEU A 125 -14.30 2.03 -1.28
CA LEU A 125 -15.38 2.16 -2.26
C LEU A 125 -15.71 0.86 -3.03
N GLU A 126 -15.11 -0.27 -2.65
CA GLU A 126 -15.57 -1.59 -3.08
C GLU A 126 -16.88 -2.02 -2.38
N LYS A 127 -17.24 -1.41 -1.24
CA LYS A 127 -18.55 -1.65 -0.58
C LYS A 127 -19.69 -0.99 -1.37
N ASP A 128 -20.91 -1.51 -1.23
CA ASP A 128 -22.09 -1.01 -1.96
C ASP A 128 -22.63 0.29 -1.36
N ASN A 129 -23.21 1.13 -2.22
CA ASN A 129 -23.96 2.34 -1.87
C ASN A 129 -23.19 3.38 -1.03
N ILE A 130 -21.87 3.45 -1.20
CA ILE A 130 -21.03 4.43 -0.53
C ILE A 130 -20.27 5.29 -1.55
N GLN A 131 -20.07 6.55 -1.19
CA GLN A 131 -19.27 7.49 -1.95
C GLN A 131 -18.32 8.24 -1.01
N ALA A 132 -17.17 8.64 -1.53
CA ALA A 132 -16.23 9.45 -0.77
C ALA A 132 -16.72 10.90 -0.76
N ILE A 133 -16.43 11.60 0.33
CA ILE A 133 -16.98 12.93 0.58
C ILE A 133 -16.45 14.01 -0.37
N ASP A 134 -15.31 13.76 -0.99
CA ASP A 134 -14.75 14.59 -2.06
C ASP A 134 -15.51 14.45 -3.39
N ASP A 135 -16.25 13.35 -3.57
CA ASP A 135 -17.12 13.11 -4.74
C ASP A 135 -18.53 13.73 -4.55
N VAL A 136 -18.87 14.17 -3.32
CA VAL A 136 -20.17 14.79 -3.00
C VAL A 136 -20.17 16.28 -3.34
N LYS A 137 -21.12 16.71 -4.16
CA LYS A 137 -21.21 18.10 -4.64
C LYS A 137 -21.83 19.07 -3.63
N GLU A 138 -22.90 18.66 -2.96
CA GLU A 138 -23.75 19.54 -2.13
C GLU A 138 -23.97 18.94 -0.74
N ASN A 139 -24.27 19.78 0.26
CA ASN A 139 -24.65 19.38 1.62
C ASN A 139 -23.65 18.50 2.39
N LYS A 140 -22.41 18.37 1.89
CA LYS A 140 -21.34 17.60 2.54
C LYS A 140 -21.08 18.06 3.98
N GLU A 141 -21.19 19.37 4.24
CA GLU A 141 -21.07 20.01 5.56
C GLU A 141 -21.98 19.41 6.63
N ILE A 142 -23.17 18.94 6.25
CA ILE A 142 -24.16 18.35 7.18
C ILE A 142 -23.64 17.02 7.73
N VAL A 143 -22.95 16.22 6.90
CA VAL A 143 -22.29 14.99 7.37
C VAL A 143 -21.24 15.33 8.42
N PHE A 144 -20.49 16.42 8.22
CA PHE A 144 -19.43 16.82 9.14
C PHE A 144 -19.92 17.38 10.45
N GLN A 145 -20.98 18.19 10.44
CA GLN A 145 -21.59 18.69 11.67
C GLN A 145 -22.01 17.54 12.59
N LYS A 146 -22.54 16.44 12.02
CA LYS A 146 -22.96 15.27 12.80
C LYS A 146 -21.80 14.56 13.50
N HIS A 147 -20.60 14.59 12.92
CA HIS A 147 -19.45 13.82 13.41
C HIS A 147 -18.40 14.67 14.13
N GLN A 148 -18.59 16.00 14.23
CA GLN A 148 -17.56 16.94 14.68
C GLN A 148 -16.94 16.56 16.04
N GLU A 149 -17.77 16.22 17.04
CA GLU A 149 -17.27 15.80 18.35
C GLU A 149 -16.45 14.50 18.30
N SER A 150 -16.90 13.54 17.47
CA SER A 150 -16.21 12.25 17.30
C SER A 150 -14.87 12.43 16.58
N ILE A 151 -14.80 13.33 15.60
CA ILE A 151 -13.58 13.69 14.87
C ILE A 151 -12.54 14.31 15.80
N VAL A 152 -12.96 15.23 16.68
CA VAL A 152 -12.06 15.84 17.68
C VAL A 152 -11.60 14.80 18.69
N LYS A 153 -12.50 13.93 19.17
CA LYS A 153 -12.17 12.86 20.12
C LYS A 153 -11.19 11.84 19.52
N ALA A 154 -11.29 11.55 18.22
CA ALA A 154 -10.37 10.69 17.48
C ALA A 154 -9.00 11.35 17.23
N GLY A 155 -8.80 12.62 17.61
CA GLY A 155 -7.54 13.34 17.42
C GLY A 155 -7.25 13.72 15.97
N ILE A 156 -8.21 13.58 15.07
CA ILE A 156 -8.06 13.89 13.64
C ILE A 156 -7.97 15.41 13.44
N LEU A 157 -8.84 16.15 14.11
CA LEU A 157 -8.85 17.61 14.12
C LEU A 157 -8.75 18.13 15.55
N LYS A 158 -8.14 19.31 15.70
CA LYS A 158 -8.16 20.07 16.96
C LYS A 158 -9.48 20.83 17.11
N GLN A 159 -9.79 21.25 18.33
CA GLN A 159 -10.96 22.08 18.61
C GLN A 159 -10.82 23.44 17.91
N GLY A 160 -11.92 23.97 17.34
CA GLY A 160 -11.95 25.24 16.62
C GLY A 160 -11.55 25.17 15.13
N ILE A 161 -11.29 23.96 14.61
CA ILE A 161 -10.97 23.70 13.20
C ILE A 161 -12.25 23.58 12.37
N ASN A 162 -12.20 23.98 11.09
CA ASN A 162 -13.37 24.05 10.22
C ASN A 162 -13.48 22.84 9.28
N PHE A 163 -14.58 22.81 8.53
CA PHE A 163 -14.90 21.73 7.61
C PHE A 163 -13.84 21.54 6.49
N SER A 164 -13.20 22.60 6.00
CA SER A 164 -12.17 22.52 4.95
C SER A 164 -10.96 21.71 5.40
N ASP A 165 -10.59 21.78 6.67
CA ASP A 165 -9.47 21.04 7.23
C ASP A 165 -9.75 19.54 7.22
N LEU A 166 -11.00 19.16 7.49
CA LEU A 166 -11.44 17.78 7.39
C LEU A 166 -11.42 17.26 5.95
N LEU A 167 -11.87 18.06 4.99
CA LEU A 167 -11.76 17.68 3.58
C LEU A 167 -10.32 17.47 3.17
N THR A 168 -9.42 18.32 3.66
CA THR A 168 -7.99 18.21 3.39
C THR A 168 -7.44 16.91 3.97
N TRP A 169 -7.75 16.63 5.24
CA TRP A 169 -7.39 15.37 5.87
C TRP A 169 -7.94 14.17 5.11
N CYS A 170 -9.23 14.16 4.78
CA CYS A 170 -9.86 13.09 4.02
C CYS A 170 -9.18 12.86 2.68
N LYS A 171 -8.89 13.91 1.91
CA LYS A 171 -8.19 13.79 0.62
C LYS A 171 -6.81 13.14 0.78
N LEU A 172 -6.05 13.56 1.78
CA LEU A 172 -4.72 13.02 2.06
C LEU A 172 -4.81 11.56 2.47
N THR A 173 -5.64 11.23 3.47
CA THR A 173 -5.80 9.86 3.99
C THR A 173 -6.36 8.92 2.93
N LEU A 174 -7.36 9.33 2.16
CA LEU A 174 -7.95 8.52 1.10
C LEU A 174 -6.97 8.21 -0.05
N ALA A 175 -6.01 9.10 -0.32
CA ALA A 175 -4.97 8.93 -1.33
C ALA A 175 -3.80 8.03 -0.85
N GLU A 176 -3.70 7.73 0.45
CA GLU A 176 -2.64 6.86 0.94
C GLU A 176 -2.78 5.44 0.40
N THR A 177 -1.64 4.79 0.13
CA THR A 177 -1.60 3.36 -0.17
C THR A 177 -2.27 2.55 0.94
N TYR A 178 -3.24 1.73 0.55
CA TYR A 178 -3.91 0.79 1.43
C TYR A 178 -2.92 -0.23 1.99
N HIS A 179 -3.03 -0.49 3.28
CA HIS A 179 -2.29 -1.55 3.94
C HIS A 179 -3.08 -2.07 5.15
N PRO A 180 -3.16 -3.39 5.40
CA PRO A 180 -3.94 -3.96 6.49
C PRO A 180 -3.53 -3.45 7.88
N HIS A 181 -2.26 -3.09 8.09
CA HIS A 181 -1.80 -2.50 9.37
C HIS A 181 -2.24 -1.04 9.61
N LYS A 182 -2.79 -0.34 8.62
CA LYS A 182 -3.32 1.03 8.78
C LYS A 182 -4.77 1.02 9.27
N THR A 183 -5.12 0.15 10.22
CA THR A 183 -6.50 -0.07 10.64
C THR A 183 -7.17 1.19 11.16
N GLU A 184 -6.46 2.01 11.94
CA GLU A 184 -6.97 3.27 12.47
C GLU A 184 -7.30 4.26 11.35
N SER A 185 -6.35 4.53 10.44
CA SER A 185 -6.58 5.43 9.29
C SER A 185 -7.72 4.95 8.40
N ILE A 186 -7.83 3.63 8.16
CA ILE A 186 -8.90 3.03 7.37
C ILE A 186 -10.25 3.20 8.06
N ASN A 187 -10.34 2.92 9.38
CA ASN A 187 -11.58 3.04 10.14
C ASN A 187 -12.03 4.51 10.22
N ASN A 188 -11.11 5.42 10.52
CA ASN A 188 -11.39 6.86 10.57
C ASN A 188 -11.82 7.39 9.20
N ALA A 189 -11.15 6.97 8.11
CA ALA A 189 -11.57 7.36 6.76
C ALA A 189 -12.94 6.78 6.40
N GLN A 190 -13.23 5.54 6.82
CA GLN A 190 -14.53 4.93 6.60
C GLN A 190 -15.65 5.69 7.34
N GLU A 191 -15.39 6.13 8.57
CA GLU A 191 -16.38 6.82 9.39
C GLU A 191 -16.59 8.27 8.95
N PHE A 192 -15.51 8.99 8.65
CA PHE A 192 -15.55 10.44 8.50
C PHE A 192 -15.43 10.93 7.04
N CYS A 193 -14.93 10.11 6.13
CA CYS A 193 -14.72 10.49 4.73
C CYS A 193 -15.65 9.79 3.74
N LEU A 194 -16.52 8.90 4.22
CA LEU A 194 -17.51 8.23 3.39
C LEU A 194 -18.92 8.59 3.82
N THR A 195 -19.85 8.47 2.89
CA THR A 195 -21.28 8.65 3.14
C THR A 195 -22.09 7.75 2.21
N SER A 196 -23.34 7.47 2.57
CA SER A 196 -24.24 6.70 1.71
C SER A 196 -24.62 7.51 0.47
N GLU A 197 -24.67 6.86 -0.69
CA GLU A 197 -25.19 7.47 -1.93
C GLU A 197 -26.66 7.90 -1.79
N SER A 198 -27.42 7.29 -0.88
CA SER A 198 -28.83 7.61 -0.62
C SER A 198 -29.05 8.84 0.27
N SER A 199 -28.01 9.32 0.97
CA SER A 199 -28.15 10.41 1.95
C SER A 199 -28.41 11.79 1.32
N PHE A 200 -28.39 11.88 -0.01
CA PHE A 200 -28.49 13.15 -0.76
C PHE A 200 -29.45 13.06 -1.96
N LYS A 201 -30.35 12.08 -1.96
CA LYS A 201 -31.46 12.00 -2.92
C LYS A 201 -32.72 12.62 -2.36
#